data_AF-A0A842LX39-F1
#
_entry.id   AF-A0A842LX39-F1
#
_cell.length_a   1.000
_cell.length_b   1.000
_cell.length_c   1.000
_cell.angle_alpha   90.00
_cell.angle_beta   90.00
_cell.angle_gamma   90.00
#
_symmetry.space_group_name_H-M   'P 1'
#
loop_
_entity.id
_entity.type
_entity.pdbx_description
1 polymer ?
#
loop_
_entity_poly.entity_id
_entity_poly.type
_entity_poly.pdbx_seq_one_letter_code
_entity_poly.pdbx_strand_id
1 'polypeptide(L)'
;MERNAEIKFARELKRFYSLTFMSLVFSAIAMALSVALGVTNILTFINQRSLVYLIPACIGFLAFPFTIRWLLAGVEIMEGVEEIKDEYSKVKKSTNGEALTTLIVRTMAHYRAKKATISKLILLCKVAAICFIINGIFVLIQLALNIPADGLGLATSLVAALINLGIGAVGLYIPQSFQKYSSCWEARIQGSTLAEKELSSLMEGR
;
A
#
# COMPACT_ATOMS: atom_id res chain seq x y z
N MET A 1 27.86 19.38 5.92
CA MET A 1 26.75 18.98 5.02
C MET A 1 26.29 17.54 5.24
N GLU A 2 27.21 16.60 5.46
CA GLU A 2 26.92 15.16 5.66
C GLU A 2 25.91 14.85 6.78
N ARG A 3 26.04 15.51 7.95
CA ARG A 3 25.13 15.30 9.09
C ARG A 3 23.67 15.67 8.80
N ASN A 4 23.44 16.66 7.93
CA ASN A 4 22.08 17.03 7.50
C ASN A 4 21.51 16.04 6.47
N ALA A 5 22.36 15.50 5.60
CA ALA A 5 21.98 14.46 4.64
C ALA A 5 21.63 13.14 5.34
N GLU A 6 22.41 12.76 6.35
CA GLU A 6 22.17 11.56 7.17
C GLU A 6 20.82 11.63 7.91
N ILE A 7 20.56 12.74 8.62
CA ILE A 7 19.29 12.92 9.35
C ILE A 7 18.09 12.88 8.40
N LYS A 8 18.24 13.45 7.19
CA LYS A 8 17.19 13.44 6.17
C LYS A 8 16.95 12.04 5.63
N PHE A 9 18.02 11.31 5.27
CA PHE A 9 17.93 9.94 4.79
C PHE A 9 17.32 9.00 5.83
N ALA A 10 17.75 9.08 7.09
CA ALA A 10 17.19 8.29 8.18
C ALA A 10 15.69 8.52 8.37
N ARG A 11 15.25 9.77 8.24
CA ARG A 11 13.83 10.14 8.32
C ARG A 11 13.03 9.61 7.14
N GLU A 12 13.58 9.69 5.94
CA GLU A 12 12.95 9.16 4.72
C GLU A 12 12.82 7.65 4.78
N LEU A 13 13.88 6.94 5.18
CA LEU A 13 13.87 5.48 5.34
C LEU A 13 12.86 5.03 6.41
N LYS A 14 12.80 5.72 7.55
CA LYS A 14 11.80 5.43 8.60
C LYS A 14 10.37 5.65 8.10
N ARG A 15 10.13 6.73 7.33
CA ARG A 15 8.81 7.01 6.74
C ARG A 15 8.42 5.95 5.72
N PHE A 16 9.36 5.53 4.88
CA PHE A 16 9.10 4.49 3.88
C PHE A 16 8.81 3.14 4.52
N TYR A 17 9.61 2.74 5.51
CA TYR A 17 9.35 1.53 6.31
C TYR A 17 7.97 1.60 6.96
N SER A 18 7.62 2.71 7.61
CA SER A 18 6.31 2.88 8.23
C SER A 18 5.17 2.83 7.23
N LEU A 19 5.34 3.38 6.02
CA LEU A 19 4.32 3.37 4.98
C LEU A 19 4.10 1.95 4.44
N THR A 20 5.18 1.23 4.16
CA THR A 20 5.12 -0.16 3.69
C THR A 20 4.53 -1.08 4.75
N PHE A 21 4.90 -0.87 6.02
CA PHE A 21 4.34 -1.61 7.15
C PHE A 21 2.83 -1.42 7.26
N MET A 22 2.37 -0.17 7.24
CA MET A 22 0.93 0.12 7.28
C MET A 22 0.22 -0.50 6.07
N SER A 23 0.78 -0.39 4.87
CA SER A 23 0.21 -1.03 3.68
C SER A 23 0.05 -2.55 3.83
N LEU A 24 1.05 -3.22 4.42
CA LEU A 24 1.01 -4.65 4.67
C LEU A 24 -0.13 -5.00 5.64
N VAL A 25 -0.23 -4.29 6.76
CA VAL A 25 -1.31 -4.46 7.75
C VAL A 25 -2.69 -4.27 7.10
N PHE A 26 -2.89 -3.18 6.36
CA PHE A 26 -4.17 -2.91 5.71
C PHE A 26 -4.52 -3.92 4.61
N SER A 27 -3.52 -4.42 3.88
CA SER A 27 -3.75 -5.48 2.89
C SER A 27 -4.18 -6.80 3.54
N ALA A 28 -3.63 -7.14 4.72
CA ALA A 28 -4.03 -8.32 5.48
C ALA A 28 -5.47 -8.18 6.03
N ILE A 29 -5.83 -7.01 6.56
CA ILE A 29 -7.20 -6.72 7.01
C ILE A 29 -8.18 -6.80 5.83
N ALA A 30 -7.81 -6.19 4.70
CA ALA A 30 -8.62 -6.24 3.48
C ALA A 30 -8.83 -7.69 3.01
N MET A 31 -7.78 -8.51 3.02
CA MET A 31 -7.89 -9.93 2.68
C MET A 31 -8.86 -10.67 3.60
N ALA A 32 -8.75 -10.50 4.92
CA ALA A 32 -9.64 -11.11 5.89
C ALA A 32 -11.11 -10.70 5.64
N LEU A 33 -11.35 -9.44 5.33
CA LEU A 33 -12.69 -8.93 5.03
C LEU A 33 -13.22 -9.42 3.69
N SER A 34 -12.38 -9.55 2.65
CA SER A 34 -12.81 -10.14 1.38
C SER A 34 -13.32 -11.57 1.56
N VAL A 35 -12.62 -12.37 2.38
CA VAL A 35 -13.07 -13.74 2.73
C VAL A 35 -14.36 -13.70 3.55
N ALA A 36 -14.39 -12.89 4.61
CA ALA A 36 -15.58 -12.78 5.46
C ALA A 36 -16.82 -12.34 4.65
N LEU A 37 -16.65 -11.36 3.74
CA LEU A 37 -17.70 -10.87 2.87
C LEU A 37 -18.18 -11.95 1.90
N GLY A 38 -17.25 -12.66 1.24
CA GLY A 38 -17.59 -13.74 0.31
C GLY A 38 -18.34 -14.89 1.00
N VAL A 39 -17.75 -15.43 2.07
CA VAL A 39 -18.25 -16.62 2.78
C VAL A 39 -19.56 -16.33 3.52
N THR A 40 -19.66 -15.21 4.22
CA THR A 40 -20.88 -14.91 5.00
C THR A 40 -22.08 -14.71 4.07
N ASN A 41 -21.89 -13.98 2.96
CA ASN A 41 -22.99 -13.70 2.04
C ASN A 41 -23.39 -14.91 1.18
N ILE A 42 -22.45 -15.79 0.83
CA ILE A 42 -22.82 -17.03 0.12
C ILE A 42 -23.62 -17.98 1.01
N LEU A 43 -23.29 -18.05 2.31
CA LEU A 43 -24.05 -18.84 3.27
C LEU A 43 -25.45 -18.27 3.47
N THR A 44 -25.56 -16.94 3.61
CA THR A 44 -26.86 -16.27 3.72
C THR A 44 -27.70 -16.43 2.46
N PHE A 45 -27.08 -16.42 1.27
CA PHE A 45 -27.76 -16.72 0.02
C PHE A 45 -28.35 -18.13 0.01
N ILE A 46 -27.59 -19.15 0.44
CA ILE A 46 -28.08 -20.54 0.51
C ILE A 46 -29.29 -20.66 1.43
N ASN A 47 -29.27 -19.96 2.58
CA ASN A 47 -30.33 -20.02 3.58
C ASN A 47 -31.59 -19.24 3.17
N GLN A 48 -31.44 -18.02 2.65
CA GLN A 48 -32.58 -17.12 2.37
C GLN A 48 -33.02 -17.15 0.90
N ARG A 49 -32.23 -17.74 0.00
CA ARG A 49 -32.43 -17.79 -1.47
C ARG A 49 -32.67 -16.42 -2.13
N SER A 50 -32.24 -15.34 -1.48
CA SER A 50 -32.37 -13.99 -2.01
C SER A 50 -31.13 -13.59 -2.81
N LEU A 51 -31.33 -13.22 -4.07
CA LEU A 51 -30.26 -12.80 -5.00
C LEU A 51 -29.49 -11.56 -4.50
N VAL A 52 -30.07 -10.80 -3.57
CA VAL A 52 -29.47 -9.60 -2.97
C VAL A 52 -28.12 -9.91 -2.31
N TYR A 53 -27.94 -11.11 -1.74
CA TYR A 53 -26.70 -11.53 -1.10
C TYR A 53 -25.61 -12.00 -2.08
N LEU A 54 -25.95 -12.27 -3.35
CA LEU A 54 -24.94 -12.64 -4.35
C LEU A 54 -24.04 -11.45 -4.71
N ILE A 55 -24.56 -10.23 -4.68
CA ILE A 55 -23.79 -9.02 -5.00
C ILE A 55 -22.57 -8.86 -4.07
N PRO A 56 -22.73 -8.77 -2.73
CA PRO A 56 -21.60 -8.68 -1.82
C PRO A 56 -20.72 -9.93 -1.82
N ALA A 57 -21.30 -11.12 -2.04
CA ALA A 57 -20.51 -12.35 -2.18
C ALA A 57 -19.55 -12.27 -3.38
N CYS A 58 -20.05 -11.87 -4.56
CA CYS A 58 -19.23 -11.65 -5.75
C CYS A 58 -18.16 -10.59 -5.52
N ILE A 59 -18.49 -9.48 -4.85
CA ILE A 59 -17.50 -8.44 -4.50
C ILE A 59 -16.38 -9.04 -3.62
N GLY A 60 -16.74 -9.83 -2.61
CA GLY A 60 -15.77 -10.49 -1.72
C GLY A 60 -14.82 -11.42 -2.48
N PHE A 61 -15.36 -12.30 -3.33
CA PHE A 61 -14.55 -13.22 -4.14
C PHE A 61 -13.71 -12.51 -5.20
N LEU A 62 -14.20 -11.42 -5.79
CA LEU A 62 -13.43 -10.60 -6.72
C LEU A 62 -12.31 -9.84 -6.01
N ALA A 63 -12.56 -9.28 -4.83
CA ALA A 63 -11.59 -8.51 -4.06
C ALA A 63 -10.47 -9.39 -3.46
N PHE A 64 -10.75 -10.65 -3.16
CA PHE A 64 -9.80 -11.59 -2.55
C PHE A 64 -8.47 -11.77 -3.32
N PRO A 65 -8.44 -12.09 -4.63
CA PRO A 65 -7.18 -12.21 -5.36
C PRO A 65 -6.42 -10.88 -5.45
N PHE A 66 -7.12 -9.74 -5.49
CA PHE A 66 -6.49 -8.42 -5.50
C PHE A 66 -5.82 -8.11 -4.16
N THR A 67 -6.47 -8.43 -3.03
CA THR A 67 -5.92 -8.21 -1.69
C THR A 67 -4.74 -9.14 -1.40
N ILE A 68 -4.76 -10.39 -1.88
CA ILE A 68 -3.59 -11.28 -1.82
C ILE A 68 -2.42 -10.70 -2.62
N ARG A 69 -2.64 -10.30 -3.87
CA ARG A 69 -1.58 -9.73 -4.69
C ARG A 69 -1.05 -8.41 -4.11
N TRP A 70 -1.92 -7.62 -3.50
CA TRP A 70 -1.52 -6.41 -2.78
C TRP A 70 -0.62 -6.76 -1.59
N LEU A 71 -0.98 -7.77 -0.79
CA LEU A 71 -0.17 -8.25 0.33
C LEU A 71 1.20 -8.75 -0.12
N LEU A 72 1.25 -9.61 -1.15
CA LEU A 72 2.51 -10.17 -1.66
C LEU A 72 3.45 -9.07 -2.20
N ALA A 73 2.92 -8.12 -2.96
CA ALA A 73 3.71 -6.97 -3.42
C ALA A 73 4.18 -6.09 -2.24
N GLY A 74 3.37 -5.97 -1.19
CA GLY A 74 3.75 -5.28 0.04
C GLY A 74 4.90 -5.97 0.79
N VAL A 75 4.87 -7.29 0.89
CA VAL A 75 5.94 -8.11 1.48
C VAL A 75 7.24 -7.97 0.67
N GLU A 76 7.17 -8.08 -0.65
CA GLU A 76 8.33 -7.95 -1.53
C GLU A 76 9.02 -6.57 -1.39
N ILE A 77 8.24 -5.50 -1.21
CA ILE A 77 8.78 -4.16 -0.95
C ILE A 77 9.34 -4.08 0.48
N MET A 78 8.67 -4.69 1.47
CA MET A 78 9.09 -4.66 2.86
C MET A 78 10.45 -5.31 3.07
N GLU A 79 10.67 -6.51 2.52
CA GLU A 79 11.92 -7.26 2.64
C GLU A 79 13.11 -6.39 2.23
N GLY A 80 13.02 -5.72 1.07
CA GLY A 80 14.08 -4.84 0.60
C GLY A 80 14.27 -3.59 1.45
N VAL A 81 13.21 -3.03 2.05
CA VAL A 81 13.32 -1.87 2.96
C VAL A 81 13.93 -2.26 4.30
N GLU A 82 13.61 -3.46 4.80
CA GLU A 82 14.16 -4.00 6.02
C GLU A 82 15.66 -4.29 5.89
N GLU A 83 16.08 -4.89 4.76
CA GLU A 83 17.50 -5.09 4.45
C GLU A 83 18.27 -3.75 4.46
N ILE A 84 17.74 -2.72 3.79
CA ILE A 84 18.36 -1.38 3.74
C ILE A 84 18.40 -0.72 5.12
N LYS A 85 17.35 -0.89 5.93
CA LYS A 85 17.28 -0.37 7.31
C LYS A 85 18.29 -1.05 8.22
N ASP A 86 18.47 -2.35 8.09
CA ASP A 86 19.44 -3.10 8.87
C ASP A 86 20.87 -2.73 8.48
N GLU A 87 21.15 -2.57 7.18
CA GLU A 87 22.43 -2.04 6.70
C GLU A 87 22.69 -0.62 7.22
N TYR A 88 21.69 0.27 7.17
CA TYR A 88 21.80 1.62 7.74
C TYR A 88 22.15 1.58 9.23
N SER A 89 21.53 0.68 10.00
CA SER A 89 21.80 0.53 11.44
C SER A 89 23.26 0.13 11.75
N LYS A 90 23.87 -0.65 10.85
CA LYS A 90 25.29 -1.07 10.94
C LYS A 90 26.21 0.09 10.57
N VAL A 91 25.94 0.79 9.47
CA VAL A 91 26.74 1.94 9.00
C VAL A 91 26.70 3.12 9.97
N LYS A 92 25.54 3.37 10.60
CA LYS A 92 25.40 4.43 11.61
C LYS A 92 26.33 4.23 12.81
N LYS A 93 26.66 2.98 13.16
CA LYS A 93 27.57 2.67 14.26
C LYS A 93 29.05 2.86 13.90
N SER A 94 29.39 2.91 12.61
CA SER A 94 30.78 2.95 12.14
C SER A 94 31.30 4.34 11.74
N THR A 95 30.52 5.42 11.91
CA THR A 95 30.89 6.84 11.67
C THR A 95 31.63 7.08 10.32
N ASN A 96 31.35 6.29 9.29
CA ASN A 96 32.02 6.41 7.99
C ASN A 96 31.07 7.04 6.96
N GLY A 97 31.40 8.26 6.51
CA GLY A 97 30.61 9.05 5.55
C GLY A 97 30.52 8.43 4.15
N GLU A 98 31.56 7.72 3.70
CA GLU A 98 31.54 7.00 2.42
C GLU A 98 30.54 5.84 2.44
N ALA A 99 30.50 5.09 3.54
CA ALA A 99 29.56 3.99 3.72
C ALA A 99 28.09 4.46 3.67
N LEU A 100 27.81 5.69 4.15
CA LEU A 100 26.49 6.30 4.04
C LEU A 100 26.14 6.62 2.58
N THR A 101 27.09 7.15 1.83
CA THR A 101 26.90 7.49 0.40
C THR A 101 26.65 6.23 -0.43
N THR A 102 27.43 5.16 -0.23
CA THR A 102 27.22 3.85 -0.88
C THR A 102 25.83 3.29 -0.58
N LEU A 103 25.37 3.40 0.67
CA LEU A 103 24.04 2.93 1.06
C LEU A 103 22.92 3.72 0.40
N ILE A 104 23.07 5.04 0.26
CA ILE A 104 22.11 5.90 -0.45
C ILE A 104 22.00 5.46 -1.92
N VAL A 105 23.13 5.21 -2.59
CA VAL A 105 23.17 4.72 -3.97
C VAL A 105 22.50 3.35 -4.11
N ARG A 106 22.79 2.41 -3.19
CA ARG A 106 22.18 1.08 -3.18
C ARG A 106 20.67 1.13 -2.95
N THR A 107 20.22 2.03 -2.08
CA THR A 107 18.79 2.31 -1.84
C THR A 107 18.10 2.82 -3.11
N MET A 108 18.76 3.71 -3.87
CA MET A 108 18.25 4.18 -5.17
C MET A 108 18.17 3.06 -6.21
N ALA A 109 19.20 2.20 -6.29
CA ALA A 109 19.22 1.06 -7.20
C ALA A 109 18.09 0.07 -6.88
N HIS A 110 17.90 -0.25 -5.60
CA HIS A 110 16.79 -1.10 -5.14
C HIS A 110 15.43 -0.50 -5.49
N TYR A 111 15.26 0.81 -5.29
CA TYR A 111 14.05 1.54 -5.66
C TYR A 111 13.76 1.43 -7.17
N ARG A 112 14.78 1.63 -8.01
CA ARG A 112 14.67 1.51 -9.47
C ARG A 112 14.24 0.12 -9.90
N ALA A 113 14.79 -0.93 -9.29
CA ALA A 113 14.45 -2.31 -9.59
C ALA A 113 13.00 -2.65 -9.21
N LYS A 114 12.49 -2.11 -8.08
CA LYS A 114 11.14 -2.41 -7.57
C LYS A 114 10.06 -1.43 -8.05
N LYS A 115 10.38 -0.48 -8.93
CA LYS A 115 9.42 0.50 -9.48
C LYS A 115 8.18 -0.14 -10.09
N ALA A 116 8.36 -1.23 -10.85
CA ALA A 116 7.25 -1.96 -11.45
C ALA A 116 6.33 -2.58 -10.38
N THR A 117 6.92 -3.13 -9.30
CA THR A 117 6.19 -3.69 -8.16
C THR A 117 5.41 -2.60 -7.41
N ILE A 118 6.00 -1.43 -7.17
CA ILE A 118 5.32 -0.28 -6.54
C ILE A 118 4.15 0.22 -7.40
N SER A 119 4.31 0.27 -8.72
CA SER A 119 3.22 0.65 -9.63
C SER A 119 2.07 -0.36 -9.61
N LYS A 120 2.39 -1.67 -9.61
CA LYS A 120 1.40 -2.73 -9.44
C LYS A 120 0.68 -2.62 -8.09
N LEU A 121 1.42 -2.37 -7.00
CA LEU A 121 0.88 -2.17 -5.65
C LEU A 121 -0.17 -1.05 -5.64
N ILE A 122 0.15 0.09 -6.27
CA ILE A 122 -0.76 1.25 -6.40
C ILE A 122 -2.05 0.86 -7.11
N LEU A 123 -1.96 0.12 -8.22
CA LEU A 123 -3.12 -0.30 -8.99
C LEU A 123 -3.98 -1.29 -8.21
N LEU A 124 -3.36 -2.32 -7.62
CA LEU A 124 -4.05 -3.36 -6.83
C LEU A 124 -4.79 -2.75 -5.64
N CYS A 125 -4.14 -1.83 -4.94
CA CYS A 125 -4.72 -1.15 -3.78
C CYS A 125 -5.91 -0.26 -4.18
N LYS A 126 -5.83 0.47 -5.32
CA LYS A 126 -6.96 1.24 -5.86
C LYS A 126 -8.14 0.35 -6.24
N VAL A 127 -7.89 -0.78 -6.93
CA VAL A 127 -8.96 -1.72 -7.32
C VAL A 127 -9.63 -2.31 -6.09
N ALA A 128 -8.85 -2.78 -5.12
CA ALA A 128 -9.38 -3.31 -3.86
C ALA A 128 -10.20 -2.23 -3.11
N ALA A 129 -9.70 -1.00 -3.04
CA ALA A 129 -10.39 0.12 -2.39
C ALA A 129 -11.76 0.40 -3.02
N ILE A 130 -11.85 0.40 -4.35
CA ILE A 130 -13.12 0.58 -5.08
C ILE A 130 -14.11 -0.53 -4.71
N CYS A 131 -13.67 -1.78 -4.64
CA CYS A 131 -14.53 -2.90 -4.23
C CYS A 131 -15.12 -2.68 -2.82
N PHE A 132 -14.29 -2.26 -1.85
CA PHE A 132 -14.77 -2.00 -0.49
C PHE A 132 -15.68 -0.77 -0.39
N ILE A 133 -15.45 0.27 -1.19
CA ILE A 133 -16.34 1.44 -1.26
C ILE A 133 -17.71 1.05 -1.80
N ILE A 134 -17.75 0.31 -2.92
CA ILE A 134 -19.01 -0.17 -3.50
C ILE A 134 -19.77 -1.02 -2.48
N ASN A 135 -19.08 -1.91 -1.78
CA ASN A 135 -19.69 -2.72 -0.73
C ASN A 135 -20.23 -1.86 0.44
N GLY A 136 -19.46 -0.87 0.90
CA GLY A 136 -19.91 0.05 1.95
C GLY A 136 -21.16 0.83 1.56
N ILE A 137 -21.23 1.32 0.32
CA ILE A 137 -22.42 1.99 -0.22
C ILE A 137 -23.61 1.02 -0.28
N PHE A 138 -23.37 -0.22 -0.73
CA PHE A 138 -24.42 -1.23 -0.78
C PHE A 138 -25.01 -1.51 0.61
N VAL A 139 -24.18 -1.65 1.64
CA VAL A 139 -24.64 -1.82 3.03
C VAL A 139 -25.48 -0.62 3.49
N LEU A 140 -25.09 0.61 3.14
CA LEU A 140 -25.86 1.81 3.48
C LEU A 140 -27.22 1.86 2.77
N ILE A 141 -27.27 1.47 1.49
CA ILE A 141 -28.53 1.38 0.74
C ILE A 141 -29.45 0.35 1.39
N GLN A 142 -28.93 -0.81 1.78
CA GLN A 142 -29.74 -1.82 2.48
C GLN A 142 -30.28 -1.33 3.81
N LEU A 143 -29.45 -0.62 4.57
CA LEU A 143 -29.87 -0.02 5.84
C LEU A 143 -30.98 1.05 5.63
N ALA A 144 -30.91 1.82 4.55
CA ALA A 144 -31.91 2.83 4.22
C ALA A 144 -33.25 2.22 3.74
N LEU A 145 -33.20 1.11 3.00
CA LEU A 145 -34.39 0.44 2.46
C LEU A 145 -35.04 -0.53 3.45
N ASN A 146 -34.25 -1.16 4.32
CA ASN A 146 -34.69 -2.13 5.31
C ASN A 146 -34.06 -1.83 6.66
N ILE A 147 -34.63 -0.85 7.36
CA ILE A 147 -34.19 -0.48 8.71
C ILE A 147 -34.43 -1.69 9.63
N PRO A 148 -33.40 -2.25 10.26
CA PRO A 148 -33.56 -3.35 11.21
C PRO A 148 -34.45 -2.90 12.37
N ALA A 149 -35.45 -3.71 12.71
CA ALA A 149 -36.32 -3.44 13.86
C ALA A 149 -35.58 -3.57 15.21
N ASP A 150 -34.45 -4.29 15.21
CA ASP A 150 -33.56 -4.42 16.37
C ASP A 150 -32.41 -3.40 16.30
N GLY A 151 -32.22 -2.65 17.40
CA GLY A 151 -31.13 -1.70 17.55
C GLY A 151 -29.74 -2.34 17.42
N LEU A 152 -29.60 -3.62 17.76
CA LEU A 152 -28.33 -4.35 17.61
C LEU A 152 -28.02 -4.63 16.13
N GLY A 153 -29.03 -4.97 15.33
CA GLY A 153 -28.88 -5.15 13.88
C GLY A 153 -28.54 -3.85 13.14
N LEU A 154 -29.06 -2.72 13.63
CA LEU A 154 -28.74 -1.39 13.11
C LEU A 154 -27.28 -1.02 13.43
N ALA A 155 -26.84 -1.25 14.67
CA ALA A 155 -25.48 -0.97 15.10
C ALA A 155 -24.44 -1.79 14.33
N THR A 156 -24.67 -3.09 14.14
CA THR A 156 -23.74 -3.97 13.41
C THR A 156 -23.63 -3.59 11.93
N SER A 157 -24.75 -3.21 11.30
CA SER A 157 -24.78 -2.77 9.90
C SER A 157 -24.03 -1.44 9.71
N LEU A 158 -24.19 -0.49 10.63
CA LEU A 158 -23.44 0.77 10.62
C LEU A 158 -21.94 0.54 10.80
N VAL A 159 -21.55 -0.29 11.77
CA VAL A 159 -20.14 -0.62 11.99
C VAL A 159 -19.54 -1.29 10.74
N ALA A 160 -20.28 -2.22 10.11
CA ALA A 160 -19.85 -2.86 8.88
C ALA A 160 -19.67 -1.85 7.74
N ALA A 161 -20.60 -0.91 7.57
CA ALA A 161 -20.48 0.14 6.57
C ALA A 161 -19.24 1.03 6.82
N LEU A 162 -19.03 1.45 8.07
CA LEU A 162 -17.89 2.27 8.47
C LEU A 162 -16.55 1.57 8.25
N ILE A 163 -16.45 0.28 8.58
CA ILE A 163 -15.22 -0.49 8.36
C ILE A 163 -14.91 -0.61 6.87
N ASN A 164 -15.91 -0.93 6.04
CA ASN A 164 -15.72 -1.04 4.59
C ASN A 164 -15.30 0.30 3.97
N LEU A 165 -15.96 1.40 4.35
CA LEU A 165 -15.61 2.74 3.88
C LEU A 165 -14.23 3.19 4.39
N GLY A 166 -13.91 2.90 5.64
CA GLY A 166 -12.60 3.21 6.22
C GLY A 166 -11.46 2.52 5.48
N ILE A 167 -11.61 1.23 5.17
CA ILE A 167 -10.61 0.47 4.42
C ILE A 167 -10.55 0.93 2.96
N GLY A 168 -11.69 1.26 2.36
CA GLY A 168 -11.74 1.92 1.06
C GLY A 168 -10.95 3.23 1.05
N ALA A 169 -11.16 4.11 2.02
CA ALA A 169 -10.46 5.37 2.14
C ALA A 169 -8.94 5.19 2.34
N VAL A 170 -8.56 4.26 3.21
CA VAL A 170 -7.14 3.94 3.44
C VAL A 170 -6.49 3.34 2.19
N GLY A 171 -7.21 2.48 1.47
CA GLY A 171 -6.78 1.91 0.20
C GLY A 171 -6.66 2.94 -0.94
N LEU A 172 -7.25 4.13 -0.81
CA LEU A 172 -6.99 5.26 -1.71
C LEU A 172 -5.85 6.16 -1.22
N TYR A 173 -5.66 6.27 0.09
CA TYR A 173 -4.61 7.10 0.70
C TYR A 173 -3.20 6.50 0.55
N ILE A 174 -3.06 5.18 0.77
CA ILE A 174 -1.78 4.47 0.66
C ILE A 174 -1.15 4.65 -0.73
N PRO A 175 -1.87 4.43 -1.84
CA PRO A 175 -1.33 4.64 -3.18
C PRO A 175 -0.88 6.07 -3.46
N GLN A 176 -1.60 7.07 -2.97
CA GLN A 176 -1.21 8.48 -3.13
C GLN A 176 0.12 8.78 -2.42
N SER A 177 0.31 8.21 -1.24
CA SER A 177 1.55 8.35 -0.47
C SER A 177 2.71 7.65 -1.16
N PHE A 178 2.51 6.43 -1.67
CA PHE A 178 3.52 5.72 -2.49
C PHE A 178 3.83 6.47 -3.78
N GLN A 179 2.84 7.06 -4.44
CA GLN A 179 3.04 7.81 -5.69
C GLN A 179 3.85 9.09 -5.45
N LYS A 180 3.58 9.84 -4.37
CA LYS A 180 4.37 11.02 -3.99
C LYS A 180 5.81 10.67 -3.59
N TYR A 181 5.97 9.57 -2.85
CA TYR A 181 7.31 9.07 -2.50
C TYR A 181 8.06 8.65 -3.77
N SER A 182 7.38 7.94 -4.67
CA SER A 182 7.93 7.46 -5.93
C SER A 182 8.40 8.57 -6.85
N SER A 183 7.58 9.61 -7.05
CA SER A 183 7.94 10.73 -7.91
C SER A 183 9.14 11.51 -7.37
N CYS A 184 9.28 11.64 -6.05
CA CYS A 184 10.42 12.30 -5.44
C CYS A 184 11.72 11.54 -5.67
N TRP A 185 11.70 10.21 -5.56
CA TRP A 185 12.87 9.37 -5.86
C TRP A 185 13.19 9.32 -7.35
N GLU A 186 12.17 9.30 -8.21
CA GLU A 186 12.37 9.36 -9.66
C GLU A 186 13.07 10.66 -10.09
N ALA A 187 12.63 11.80 -9.54
CA ALA A 187 13.27 13.09 -9.80
C ALA A 187 14.76 13.10 -9.37
N ARG A 188 15.10 12.43 -8.26
CA ARG A 188 16.51 12.29 -7.81
C ARG A 188 17.33 11.42 -8.76
N ILE A 189 16.78 10.29 -9.20
CA ILE A 189 17.46 9.39 -10.13
C ILE A 189 17.70 10.09 -11.47
N GLN A 190 16.71 10.80 -12.00
CA GLN A 190 16.86 11.59 -13.23
C GLN A 190 17.92 12.68 -13.10
N GLY A 191 17.93 13.40 -11.97
CA GLY A 191 18.97 14.40 -11.68
C GLY A 191 20.38 13.80 -11.65
N SER A 192 20.56 12.64 -11.00
CA SER A 192 21.85 11.93 -10.96
C SER A 192 22.29 11.47 -12.36
N THR A 193 21.35 10.96 -13.16
CA THR A 193 21.63 10.45 -14.51
C THR A 193 22.01 11.60 -15.46
N LEU A 194 21.36 12.75 -15.32
CA LEU A 194 21.69 13.97 -16.06
C LEU A 194 23.08 14.49 -15.70
N ALA A 195 23.41 14.53 -14.40
CA ALA A 195 24.73 14.94 -13.94
C ALA A 195 25.84 13.99 -14.42
N GLU A 196 25.61 12.67 -14.39
CA GLU A 196 26.54 11.68 -14.94
C GLU A 196 26.77 11.88 -16.45
N LYS A 197 25.69 12.16 -17.21
CA LYS A 197 25.77 12.41 -18.66
C LYS A 197 26.50 13.71 -18.98
N GLU A 198 26.33 14.74 -18.15
CA GLU A 198 27.05 16.01 -18.28
C GLU A 198 28.54 15.81 -17.97
N LEU A 199 28.87 15.11 -16.89
CA LEU A 199 30.23 14.72 -16.54
C LEU A 199 30.90 13.87 -17.65
N SER A 200 30.19 12.89 -18.21
CA SER A 200 30.73 12.08 -19.31
C SER A 200 31.00 12.94 -20.55
N SER A 201 30.11 13.87 -20.88
CA SER A 201 30.29 14.79 -22.01
C SER A 201 31.46 15.76 -21.82
N LEU A 202 31.77 16.16 -20.58
CA LEU A 202 32.92 17.00 -20.26
C LEU A 202 34.23 16.20 -20.29
N MET A 203 34.21 14.92 -19.91
CA MET A 203 35.39 14.04 -19.97
C MET A 203 35.69 13.54 -21.38
N GLU A 204 34.68 13.40 -22.24
CA GLU A 204 34.85 13.01 -23.65
C GLU A 204 35.39 14.13 -24.55
N GLY A 205 35.63 15.33 -23.99
CA GLY A 205 36.37 16.39 -24.64
C GLY A 205 35.61 17.07 -25.80
N ARG A 206 34.90 18.13 -25.48
CA ARG A 206 34.76 19.30 -26.36
C ARG A 206 35.42 20.50 -25.70
#